data_AF-A0A0Q4Y0M9-F1
#
_entry.id   AF-A0A0Q4Y0M9-F1
#
_cell.length_a   1.000
_cell.length_b   1.000
_cell.length_c   1.000
_cell.angle_alpha   90.00
_cell.angle_beta   90.00
_cell.angle_gamma   90.00
#
_symmetry.space_group_name_H-M   'P 1'
#
loop_
_entity.id
_entity.type
_entity.pdbx_description
1 polymer ?
#
loop_
_entity_poly.entity_id
_entity_poly.type
_entity_poly.pdbx_seq_one_letter_code
_entity_poly.pdbx_strand_id
1 'polypeptide(L)'
;MPRLLLSLLLSLVALSSTHAATVRFREECGFSFAPCGTLGVVTLEQNGPAYAYFVGPSALSLAYVDDLFVMTAVNDTGRIPGGPFGLAIYPGSGPLITLADRVNTTAYGFIAFNAFPRVAGESKSVAIPTPVAEVPEPATLGMVLGGLGLVGWAGRRRRPRTAR
;
A
#
# COMPACT_ATOMS: atom_id res chain seq x y z
N MET A 1 -39.64 -14.53 10.91
CA MET A 1 -38.58 -14.44 9.87
C MET A 1 -37.51 -13.34 10.09
N PRO A 2 -37.09 -12.92 11.31
CA PRO A 2 -36.02 -11.90 11.45
C PRO A 2 -34.58 -12.45 11.59
N ARG A 3 -34.39 -13.76 11.82
CA ARG A 3 -33.06 -14.33 12.12
C ARG A 3 -32.12 -14.44 10.91
N LEU A 4 -32.66 -14.64 9.70
CA LEU A 4 -31.87 -14.73 8.47
C LEU A 4 -31.27 -13.39 8.02
N LEU A 5 -31.94 -12.26 8.33
CA LEU A 5 -31.44 -10.94 7.98
C LEU A 5 -30.24 -10.52 8.85
N LEU A 6 -30.26 -10.91 10.13
CA LEU A 6 -29.19 -10.61 11.08
C LEU A 6 -27.91 -11.41 10.77
N SER A 7 -28.05 -12.66 10.30
CA SER A 7 -26.93 -13.48 9.83
C SER A 7 -26.27 -12.88 8.58
N LEU A 8 -27.06 -12.37 7.63
CA LEU A 8 -26.55 -11.78 6.40
C LEU A 8 -25.81 -10.45 6.65
N LEU A 9 -26.28 -9.66 7.62
CA LEU A 9 -25.65 -8.41 8.06
C LEU A 9 -24.34 -8.65 8.84
N LEU A 10 -24.24 -9.72 9.63
CA LEU A 10 -23.00 -10.06 10.33
C LEU A 10 -21.90 -10.62 9.40
N SER A 11 -22.28 -11.33 8.32
CA SER A 11 -21.32 -11.83 7.33
C SER A 11 -20.69 -10.75 6.44
N LEU A 12 -21.26 -9.54 6.40
CA LEU A 12 -20.72 -8.42 5.61
C LEU A 12 -19.61 -7.64 6.34
N VAL A 13 -19.40 -7.86 7.64
CA VAL A 13 -18.44 -7.08 8.46
C VAL A 13 -17.05 -7.74 8.51
N ALA A 14 -16.88 -8.92 7.95
CA ALA A 14 -15.56 -9.44 7.61
C ALA A 14 -15.03 -8.78 6.32
N LEU A 15 -15.04 -7.45 6.27
CA LEU A 15 -14.17 -6.72 5.34
C LEU A 15 -12.75 -7.05 5.78
N SER A 16 -12.18 -8.05 5.11
CA SER A 16 -10.76 -8.34 5.18
C SER A 16 -10.07 -7.06 4.76
N SER A 17 -9.44 -6.34 5.69
CA SER A 17 -8.56 -5.25 5.35
C SER A 17 -7.52 -5.84 4.41
N THR A 18 -7.61 -5.49 3.13
CA THR A 18 -6.66 -5.96 2.13
C THR A 18 -5.38 -5.17 2.35
N HIS A 19 -4.55 -5.63 3.28
CA HIS A 19 -3.20 -5.12 3.47
C HIS A 19 -2.39 -5.38 2.19
N ALA A 20 -1.44 -4.49 1.88
CA ALA A 20 -0.51 -4.80 0.81
C ALA A 20 0.26 -6.06 1.21
N ALA A 21 0.29 -7.07 0.34
CA ALA A 21 1.03 -8.30 0.64
C ALA A 21 2.55 -8.08 0.64
N THR A 22 3.01 -7.05 -0.08
CA THR A 22 4.42 -6.73 -0.24
C THR A 22 4.64 -5.22 -0.33
N VAL A 23 5.84 -4.80 0.05
CA VAL A 23 6.40 -3.47 -0.25
C VAL A 23 7.72 -3.63 -0.98
N ARG A 24 8.13 -2.60 -1.71
CA ARG A 24 9.46 -2.53 -2.32
C ARG A 24 10.23 -1.36 -1.79
N PHE A 25 11.55 -1.48 -1.72
CA PHE A 25 12.41 -0.32 -1.46
C PHE A 25 13.56 -0.26 -2.46
N ARG A 26 14.12 0.95 -2.59
CA ARG A 26 15.23 1.25 -3.49
C ARG A 26 16.15 2.31 -2.88
N GLU A 27 17.45 2.16 -3.10
CA GLU A 27 18.45 3.18 -2.79
C GLU A 27 18.38 4.36 -3.78
N GLU A 28 18.51 5.59 -3.27
CA GLU A 28 18.45 6.82 -4.06
C GLU A 28 19.68 7.71 -3.83
N CYS A 29 20.21 8.37 -4.87
CA CYS A 29 21.39 9.28 -4.78
C CYS A 29 21.04 10.76 -4.89
N GLY A 30 20.04 11.19 -4.13
CA GLY A 30 19.69 12.59 -3.96
C GLY A 30 18.19 12.74 -3.73
N PHE A 31 17.70 13.98 -3.80
CA PHE A 31 16.27 14.27 -3.80
C PHE A 31 15.58 13.94 -5.14
N SER A 32 16.19 13.13 -6.01
CA SER A 32 15.83 13.10 -7.43
C SER A 32 16.03 11.75 -8.10
N PHE A 33 15.21 10.77 -7.69
CA PHE A 33 14.69 9.67 -8.52
C PHE A 33 15.72 8.87 -9.34
N ALA A 34 16.97 8.90 -8.90
CA ALA A 34 18.11 8.33 -9.58
C ALA A 34 18.50 7.10 -8.76
N PRO A 35 18.15 5.90 -9.25
CA PRO A 35 18.58 4.68 -8.59
C PRO A 35 20.10 4.72 -8.52
N CYS A 36 20.63 4.50 -7.33
CA CYS A 36 22.06 4.42 -7.17
C CYS A 36 22.40 3.37 -6.13
N GLY A 37 23.58 2.78 -6.29
CA GLY A 37 24.01 1.66 -5.50
C GLY A 37 24.01 0.36 -6.32
N THR A 38 24.48 -0.69 -5.67
CA THR A 38 24.50 -2.04 -6.22
C THR A 38 23.18 -2.76 -5.99
N LEU A 39 22.34 -2.24 -5.09
CA LEU A 39 21.04 -2.81 -4.81
C LEU A 39 20.05 -2.37 -5.88
N GLY A 40 19.51 -3.37 -6.58
CA GLY A 40 18.28 -3.20 -7.34
C GLY A 40 17.10 -2.94 -6.41
N VAL A 41 15.89 -3.11 -6.95
CA VAL A 41 14.67 -3.01 -6.16
C VAL A 41 14.51 -4.27 -5.33
N VAL A 42 14.40 -4.11 -4.01
CA VAL A 42 14.20 -5.23 -3.09
C VAL A 42 12.72 -5.28 -2.68
N THR A 43 12.15 -6.48 -2.62
CA THR A 43 10.76 -6.71 -2.19
C THR A 43 10.76 -7.34 -0.80
N LEU A 44 9.90 -6.82 0.08
CA LEU A 44 9.65 -7.35 1.42
C LEU A 44 8.20 -7.86 1.47
N GLU A 45 8.01 -9.04 2.04
CA GLU A 45 6.69 -9.62 2.31
C GLU A 45 6.17 -9.14 3.66
N GLN A 46 4.85 -8.91 3.74
CA GLN A 46 4.18 -8.53 4.99
C GLN A 46 4.36 -9.64 6.03
N ASN A 47 4.91 -9.26 7.19
CA ASN A 47 5.31 -10.17 8.27
C ASN A 47 6.31 -11.26 7.83
N GLY A 48 7.06 -10.99 6.76
CA GLY A 48 8.11 -11.87 6.24
C GLY A 48 9.45 -11.71 6.96
N PRO A 49 10.49 -12.46 6.52
CA PRO A 49 11.84 -12.32 7.07
C PRO A 49 12.41 -10.93 6.78
N ALA A 50 13.18 -10.40 7.74
CA ALA A 50 13.87 -9.14 7.55
C ALA A 50 15.02 -9.27 6.54
N TYR A 51 15.23 -8.22 5.76
CA TYR A 51 16.35 -8.09 4.84
C TYR A 51 17.54 -7.41 5.53
N ALA A 52 18.70 -8.06 5.48
CA ALA A 52 19.95 -7.50 5.99
C ALA A 52 20.54 -6.50 4.97
N TYR A 53 20.51 -5.23 5.33
CA TYR A 53 20.96 -4.12 4.51
C TYR A 53 22.26 -3.53 5.06
N PHE A 54 23.30 -3.49 4.22
CA PHE A 54 24.64 -3.05 4.62
C PHE A 54 25.02 -1.75 3.91
N VAL A 55 25.43 -0.75 4.69
CA VAL A 55 25.94 0.53 4.18
C VAL A 55 27.29 0.83 4.80
N GLY A 56 28.35 0.43 4.09
CA GLY A 56 29.70 0.44 4.64
C GLY A 56 29.81 -0.49 5.86
N PRO A 57 30.25 0.00 7.04
CA PRO A 57 30.33 -0.81 8.26
C PRO A 57 28.99 -0.96 8.99
N SER A 58 27.95 -0.30 8.51
CA SER A 58 26.64 -0.22 9.17
C SER A 58 25.76 -1.39 8.71
N ALA A 59 25.13 -2.08 9.67
CA ALA A 59 24.17 -3.13 9.40
C ALA A 59 22.77 -2.69 9.87
N LEU A 60 21.82 -2.73 8.94
CA LEU A 60 20.42 -2.38 9.15
C LEU A 60 19.55 -3.60 8.84
N SER A 61 18.49 -3.79 9.62
CA SER A 61 17.44 -4.78 9.39
C SER A 61 16.22 -4.06 8.82
N LEU A 62 15.78 -4.46 7.63
CA LEU A 62 14.60 -3.90 6.96
C LEU A 62 13.48 -4.93 6.94
N ALA A 63 12.30 -4.59 7.43
CA ALA A 63 11.16 -5.49 7.47
C ALA A 63 9.86 -4.76 7.10
N TYR A 64 8.85 -5.52 6.68
CA TYR A 64 7.48 -5.03 6.52
C TYR A 64 6.60 -5.76 7.53
N VAL A 65 6.16 -5.06 8.58
CA VAL A 65 5.47 -5.64 9.74
C VAL A 65 4.28 -4.77 10.09
N ASP A 66 3.09 -5.35 10.22
CA ASP A 66 1.85 -4.65 10.61
C ASP A 66 1.63 -3.29 9.89
N ASP A 67 1.69 -3.27 8.56
CA ASP A 67 1.60 -2.05 7.73
C ASP A 67 2.70 -1.02 7.95
N LEU A 68 3.81 -1.39 8.55
CA LEU A 68 4.97 -0.54 8.74
C LEU A 68 6.16 -1.10 7.97
N PHE A 69 6.73 -0.29 7.10
CA PHE A 69 8.14 -0.50 6.74
C PHE A 69 8.98 -0.11 7.94
N VAL A 70 9.75 -1.04 8.49
CA VAL A 70 10.59 -0.84 9.68
C VAL A 70 12.04 -1.02 9.29
N MET A 71 12.87 -0.03 9.66
CA MET A 71 14.31 -0.05 9.56
C MET A 71 14.90 0.00 10.97
N THR A 72 15.67 -1.00 11.34
CA THR A 72 16.28 -1.12 12.68
C THR A 72 17.78 -1.22 12.56
N ALA A 73 18.53 -0.50 13.39
CA ALA A 73 19.98 -0.65 13.46
C ALA A 73 20.35 -1.95 14.17
N VAL A 74 21.17 -2.78 13.52
CA VAL A 74 21.64 -4.07 14.08
C VAL A 74 22.86 -3.86 14.97
N ASN A 75 23.71 -2.90 14.61
CA ASN A 75 24.87 -2.46 15.38
C ASN A 75 24.85 -0.93 15.53
N ASP A 76 25.65 -0.41 16.44
CA ASP A 76 25.88 1.03 16.51
C ASP A 76 26.54 1.49 15.22
N THR A 77 25.82 2.31 14.46
CA THR A 77 26.29 2.91 13.24
C THR A 77 26.79 4.31 13.58
N GLY A 78 28.05 4.57 13.27
CA GLY A 78 28.62 5.91 13.44
C GLY A 78 28.03 6.88 12.42
N ARG A 79 28.89 7.73 11.86
CA ARG A 79 28.53 8.38 10.60
C ARG A 79 28.47 7.32 9.50
N ILE A 80 27.56 7.47 8.55
CA ILE A 80 27.49 6.63 7.33
C ILE A 80 28.20 7.40 6.20
N PRO A 81 29.54 7.28 6.04
CA PRO A 81 30.25 7.92 4.93
C PRO A 81 30.00 7.15 3.63
N GLY A 82 29.58 7.85 2.58
CA GLY A 82 29.48 7.27 1.22
C GLY A 82 28.30 6.33 1.00
N GLY A 83 27.29 6.34 1.87
CA GLY A 83 26.02 5.64 1.64
C GLY A 83 25.11 6.33 0.61
N PRO A 84 24.00 5.71 0.21
CA PRO A 84 22.99 6.38 -0.59
C PRO A 84 22.43 7.58 0.16
N PHE A 85 21.76 8.48 -0.56
CA PHE A 85 21.07 9.62 0.05
C PHE A 85 19.86 9.19 0.88
N GLY A 86 19.29 8.02 0.63
CA GLY A 86 18.25 7.43 1.45
C GLY A 86 17.59 6.23 0.79
N LEU A 87 16.52 5.75 1.43
CA LEU A 87 15.66 4.69 0.89
C LEU A 87 14.28 5.24 0.55
N ALA A 88 13.82 4.98 -0.67
CA ALA A 88 12.43 5.20 -1.08
C ALA A 88 11.63 3.89 -0.94
N ILE A 89 10.42 3.99 -0.39
CA ILE A 89 9.53 2.85 -0.13
C ILE A 89 8.33 2.94 -1.07
N TYR A 90 7.98 1.84 -1.73
CA TYR A 90 6.96 1.76 -2.78
C TYR A 90 5.93 0.65 -2.50
N PRO A 91 4.76 0.73 -3.14
CA PRO A 91 3.88 -0.41 -3.31
C PRO A 91 4.62 -1.63 -3.87
N GLY A 92 4.30 -2.81 -3.34
CA GLY A 92 4.80 -4.09 -3.86
C GLY A 92 4.53 -4.26 -5.36
N SER A 93 3.34 -3.85 -5.79
CA SER A 93 2.97 -3.69 -7.20
C SER A 93 2.72 -2.23 -7.52
N GLY A 94 3.51 -1.62 -8.41
CA GLY A 94 3.30 -0.24 -8.82
C GLY A 94 4.45 0.34 -9.65
N PRO A 95 4.24 1.49 -10.31
CA PRO A 95 5.32 2.19 -10.98
C PRO A 95 6.32 2.71 -9.95
N LEU A 96 7.61 2.50 -10.23
CA LEU A 96 8.66 3.20 -9.50
C LEU A 96 8.72 4.63 -10.00
N ILE A 97 9.09 5.54 -9.11
CA ILE A 97 9.26 6.93 -9.50
C ILE A 97 10.42 7.06 -10.50
N THR A 98 10.16 7.81 -11.56
CA THR A 98 11.16 8.20 -12.55
C THR A 98 11.40 9.69 -12.50
N LEU A 99 12.42 10.16 -13.23
CA LEU A 99 12.65 11.59 -13.40
C LEU A 99 11.47 12.34 -14.01
N ALA A 100 10.56 11.67 -14.71
CA ALA A 100 9.37 12.27 -15.32
C ALA A 100 8.25 12.52 -14.29
N ASP A 101 8.27 11.83 -13.15
CA ASP A 101 7.19 11.80 -12.16
C ASP A 101 7.37 12.80 -11.01
N ARG A 102 8.20 13.86 -11.20
CA ARG A 102 8.62 14.78 -10.11
C ARG A 102 7.47 15.45 -9.37
N VAL A 103 6.28 15.50 -9.98
CA VAL A 103 5.10 16.17 -9.43
C VAL A 103 4.25 15.20 -8.60
N ASN A 104 4.22 13.91 -8.95
CA ASN A 104 3.37 12.91 -8.31
C ASN A 104 4.21 11.68 -7.92
N THR A 105 4.65 11.65 -6.67
CA THR A 105 5.40 10.50 -6.16
C THR A 105 4.48 9.30 -5.96
N THR A 106 4.95 8.13 -6.40
CA THR A 106 4.31 6.83 -6.16
C THR A 106 4.87 6.13 -4.93
N ALA A 107 5.90 6.71 -4.30
CA ALA A 107 6.49 6.20 -3.08
C ALA A 107 5.59 6.50 -1.87
N TYR A 108 5.43 5.54 -0.97
CA TYR A 108 4.79 5.73 0.33
C TYR A 108 5.60 6.64 1.25
N GLY A 109 6.93 6.64 1.12
CA GLY A 109 7.78 7.51 1.91
C GLY A 109 9.24 7.42 1.50
N PHE A 110 10.04 8.28 2.14
CA PHE A 110 11.47 8.38 1.94
C PHE A 110 12.16 8.56 3.29
N ILE A 111 13.15 7.70 3.58
CA ILE A 111 14.01 7.83 4.77
C ILE A 111 15.36 8.34 4.28
N ALA A 112 15.69 9.58 4.61
CA ALA A 112 16.99 10.17 4.29
C ALA A 112 18.11 9.53 5.13
N PHE A 113 19.32 9.44 4.58
CA PHE A 113 20.47 8.80 5.22
C PHE A 113 20.81 9.38 6.59
N ASN A 114 20.60 10.69 6.78
CA ASN A 114 20.87 11.38 8.03
C ASN A 114 19.86 10.99 9.14
N ALA A 115 18.71 10.43 8.75
CA ALA A 115 17.66 9.94 9.63
C ALA A 115 17.69 8.42 9.86
N PHE A 116 18.66 7.69 9.27
CA PHE A 116 18.83 6.26 9.58
C PHE A 116 19.11 6.06 11.07
N PRO A 117 18.58 4.99 11.69
CA PRO A 117 18.84 4.67 13.08
C PRO A 117 20.34 4.41 13.28
N ARG A 118 20.88 4.90 14.39
CA ARG A 118 22.33 4.89 14.67
C ARG A 118 22.72 4.06 15.87
N VAL A 119 21.81 3.89 16.82
CA VAL A 119 22.06 3.08 18.00
C VAL A 119 21.47 1.69 17.79
N ALA A 120 22.18 0.64 18.15
CA ALA A 120 21.67 -0.73 18.04
C ALA A 120 20.29 -0.87 18.70
N GLY A 121 19.32 -1.41 17.96
CA GLY A 121 17.92 -1.53 18.37
C GLY A 121 17.05 -0.29 18.11
N GLU A 122 17.64 0.87 17.80
CA GLU A 122 16.89 2.04 17.35
C GLU A 122 16.19 1.73 16.03
N SER A 123 14.95 2.19 15.88
CA SER A 123 14.13 1.94 14.70
C SER A 123 13.53 3.21 14.11
N LYS A 124 13.35 3.20 12.79
CA LYS A 124 12.55 4.15 12.02
C LYS A 124 11.51 3.42 11.22
N SER A 125 10.33 4.01 11.11
CA SER A 125 9.22 3.41 10.39
C SER A 125 8.53 4.37 9.44
N VAL A 126 7.99 3.81 8.36
CA VAL A 126 7.11 4.49 7.41
C VAL A 126 5.80 3.73 7.38
N ALA A 127 4.70 4.43 7.63
CA ALA A 127 3.37 3.85 7.54
C ALA A 127 3.02 3.55 6.08
N ILE A 128 2.58 2.32 5.84
CA ILE A 128 2.10 1.87 4.54
C ILE A 128 0.58 2.04 4.56
N PRO A 129 0.02 2.93 3.73
CA PRO A 129 -1.41 3.11 3.69
C PRO A 129 -2.08 1.78 3.35
N THR A 130 -2.97 1.33 4.22
CA THR A 130 -3.88 0.24 3.86
C THR A 130 -4.70 0.71 2.67
N PRO A 131 -4.77 -0.07 1.57
CA PRO A 131 -5.73 0.16 0.51
C PRO A 131 -7.09 0.43 1.14
N VAL A 132 -7.58 1.65 0.99
CA VAL A 132 -8.97 1.94 1.35
C VAL A 132 -9.76 1.10 0.38
N ALA A 133 -10.38 0.02 0.87
CA ALA A 133 -11.29 -0.78 0.07
C ALA A 133 -12.20 0.22 -0.63
N GLU A 134 -12.24 0.20 -1.96
CA GLU A 134 -13.09 1.09 -2.73
C GLU A 134 -14.49 0.91 -2.18
N VAL A 135 -14.95 1.86 -1.36
CA VAL A 135 -16.27 1.82 -0.78
C VAL A 135 -17.17 1.98 -1.97
N PRO A 136 -17.95 0.95 -2.36
CA PRO A 136 -18.84 1.09 -3.50
C PRO A 136 -19.72 2.29 -3.20
N GLU A 137 -19.65 3.32 -4.04
CA GLU A 137 -20.41 4.53 -3.77
C GLU A 137 -21.88 4.11 -3.64
N PRO A 138 -22.51 4.33 -2.48
CA PRO A 138 -23.87 3.85 -2.25
C PRO A 138 -24.84 4.44 -3.28
N ALA A 139 -24.48 5.59 -3.85
CA ALA A 139 -25.19 6.22 -4.96
C ALA A 139 -25.17 5.38 -6.24
N THR A 140 -24.06 4.71 -6.60
CA THR A 140 -23.97 3.91 -7.82
C THR A 140 -24.87 2.69 -7.74
N LEU A 141 -24.85 1.97 -6.61
CA LEU A 141 -25.75 0.84 -6.39
C LEU A 141 -27.21 1.28 -6.34
N GLY A 142 -27.50 2.40 -5.66
CA GLY A 142 -28.83 3.01 -5.62
C GLY A 142 -29.33 3.42 -7.00
N MET A 143 -28.49 4.02 -7.83
CA MET A 143 -28.83 4.42 -9.20
C MET A 143 -29.03 3.21 -10.11
N VAL A 144 -28.20 2.18 -10.01
CA VAL A 144 -28.35 0.94 -10.79
C VAL A 144 -29.66 0.24 -10.42
N LEU A 145 -29.94 0.08 -9.12
CA LEU A 145 -31.19 -0.52 -8.65
C LEU A 145 -32.41 0.33 -9.02
N GLY A 146 -32.31 1.65 -8.86
CA GLY A 146 -33.36 2.60 -9.26
C GLY A 146 -33.66 2.51 -10.76
N GLY A 147 -32.62 2.50 -11.59
CA GLY A 147 -32.74 2.36 -13.05
C GLY A 147 -33.39 1.03 -13.46
N LEU A 148 -32.94 -0.09 -12.88
CA LEU A 148 -33.53 -1.40 -13.13
C LEU A 148 -35.01 -1.48 -12.70
N GLY A 149 -35.35 -0.88 -11.56
CA GLY A 149 -36.74 -0.79 -11.09
C GLY A 149 -37.63 -0.01 -12.06
N LEU A 150 -37.13 1.11 -12.60
CA LEU A 150 -37.85 1.97 -13.53
C LEU A 150 -38.09 1.28 -14.88
N VAL A 151 -37.08 0.57 -15.41
CA VAL A 151 -37.21 -0.24 -16.64
C VAL A 151 -38.23 -1.37 -16.47
N GLY A 152 -38.17 -2.10 -15.35
CA GLY A 152 -39.14 -3.16 -15.04
C GLY A 152 -40.58 -2.65 -14.96
N TRP A 153 -40.78 -1.47 -14.35
CA TRP A 153 -42.09 -0.84 -14.27
C TRP A 153 -42.63 -0.38 -15.64
N ALA A 154 -41.78 0.24 -16.47
CA ALA A 154 -42.16 0.67 -17.81
C ALA A 154 -42.52 -0.52 -18.72
N GLY A 155 -41.78 -1.64 -18.62
CA GLY A 155 -42.07 -2.87 -19.36
C GLY A 155 -43.42 -3.50 -19.02
N ARG A 156 -43.83 -3.47 -17.73
CA ARG A 156 -45.12 -4.02 -17.28
C ARG A 156 -46.33 -3.27 -17.86
N ARG A 157 -46.20 -1.96 -18.11
CA ARG A 157 -47.28 -1.13 -18.67
C ARG A 157 -47.54 -1.38 -20.15
N ARG A 158 -46.58 -1.96 -20.88
CA ARG A 158 -46.70 -2.18 -22.34
C ARG A 158 -47.29 -3.52 -22.75
N ARG A 159 -47.83 -4.33 -21.82
CA ARG A 159 -48.48 -5.59 -22.22
C ARG A 159 -49.73 -5.27 -23.07
N PRO A 160 -49.72 -5.61 -24.37
CA PRO A 160 -50.85 -5.34 -25.24
C PRO A 160 -52.02 -6.22 -24.76
N ARG A 161 -53.16 -5.58 -24.55
CA ARG A 161 -54.42 -6.26 -24.29
C ARG A 161 -54.74 -7.02 -25.58
N THR A 162 -54.54 -8.33 -25.58
CA THR A 162 -54.93 -9.19 -26.71
C THR A 162 -56.44 -9.07 -26.85
N ALA A 163 -56.89 -8.26 -27.81
CA ALA A 163 -58.30 -8.16 -28.16
C ALA A 163 -58.70 -9.49 -28.79
N ARG A 164 -59.66 -10.17 -28.15
CA ARG A 164 -60.40 -11.30 -28.69
C ARG A 164 -61.81 -10.84 -28.98
#